data_AF-A0A848I203-F1
#
_entry.id   AF-A0A848I203-F1
#
_cell.length_a   1.000
_cell.length_b   1.000
_cell.length_c   1.000
_cell.angle_alpha   90.00
_cell.angle_beta   90.00
_cell.angle_gamma   90.00
#
_symmetry.space_group_name_H-M   'P 1'
#
loop_
_entity.id
_entity.type
_entity.pdbx_description
1 polymer ?
#
loop_
_entity_poly.entity_id
_entity_poly.type
_entity_poly.pdbx_seq_one_letter_code
_entity_poly.pdbx_strand_id
1 'polypeptide(L)'
;MTAKNIKTKPARRTKAPGSKAPAKGKTIEIAVPESGTAAEVKKSIGQSIPGWDDLSDAEQSEVVELTRAHLKQRQPVKVTLNPKPDGGKSIGIAGKCETQGLLKLQKTFAAVSMDPVNARANELLKYLGSVGADNSDRYNAALSFIESMEPRDQAEALLLVQMYVTHDAAIRALSQLGSAEWVPTAQMYGNLATKLLRTSQGQMETLARMRRGGEQVVRHVHVDNRGGQAVIAENVHTGGKGNGKIDDQSHATGAAGIGPALLGADPFGNGVPIPSRERAEAVPYARGHESGCA
;
A
#
# COMPACT_ATOMS: atom_id res chain seq x y z
N MET A 1 30.08 62.36 25.40
CA MET A 1 29.69 61.90 24.06
C MET A 1 29.25 60.45 24.15
N THR A 2 28.02 60.21 23.74
CA THR A 2 27.20 59.01 23.91
C THR A 2 27.39 58.05 22.73
N ALA A 3 27.87 56.82 22.97
CA ALA A 3 27.86 55.76 21.96
C ALA A 3 26.68 54.82 22.23
N LYS A 4 25.63 54.96 21.40
CA LYS A 4 24.42 54.13 21.43
C LYS A 4 24.73 52.72 20.92
N ASN A 5 24.41 51.72 21.71
CA ASN A 5 24.52 50.31 21.37
C ASN A 5 23.36 49.92 20.43
N ILE A 6 23.65 49.67 19.14
CA ILE A 6 22.65 49.28 18.15
C ILE A 6 22.41 47.78 18.27
N LYS A 7 21.31 47.40 18.94
CA LYS A 7 20.78 46.02 18.90
C LYS A 7 20.19 45.76 17.52
N THR A 8 20.82 44.90 16.73
CA THR A 8 20.25 44.36 15.48
C THR A 8 19.02 43.49 15.83
N LYS A 9 17.84 43.91 15.35
CA LYS A 9 16.58 43.15 15.45
C LYS A 9 16.70 41.80 14.71
N PRO A 10 16.14 40.70 15.22
CA PRO A 10 16.03 39.47 14.45
C PRO A 10 15.01 39.67 13.32
N ALA A 11 15.36 39.19 12.12
CA ALA A 11 14.51 39.23 10.95
C ALA A 11 13.18 38.49 11.23
N ARG A 12 12.07 39.18 10.99
CA ARG A 12 10.71 38.67 11.12
C ARG A 12 10.50 37.55 10.10
N ARG A 13 10.52 36.28 10.55
CA ARG A 13 10.03 35.14 9.75
C ARG A 13 8.61 35.45 9.30
N THR A 14 8.44 35.65 8.00
CA THR A 14 7.13 35.76 7.37
C THR A 14 6.40 34.43 7.58
N LYS A 15 5.20 34.52 8.12
CA LYS A 15 4.31 33.40 8.39
C LYS A 15 3.95 32.78 7.05
N ALA A 16 4.33 31.53 6.81
CA ALA A 16 3.88 30.76 5.65
C ALA A 16 2.34 30.82 5.59
N PRO A 17 1.73 31.00 4.40
CA PRO A 17 0.28 31.07 4.29
C PRO A 17 -0.28 29.74 4.79
N GLY A 18 -1.14 29.82 5.81
CA GLY A 18 -1.77 28.65 6.41
C GLY A 18 -2.43 27.83 5.31
N SER A 19 -2.10 26.53 5.25
CA SER A 19 -2.80 25.58 4.41
C SER A 19 -4.29 25.68 4.73
N LYS A 20 -5.08 26.23 3.80
CA LYS A 20 -6.54 26.20 3.90
C LYS A 20 -6.95 24.76 4.14
N ALA A 21 -7.71 24.53 5.20
CA ALA A 21 -8.36 23.25 5.43
C ALA A 21 -9.11 22.86 4.13
N PRO A 22 -9.03 21.60 3.69
CA PRO A 22 -9.78 21.17 2.51
C PRO A 22 -11.26 21.49 2.73
N ALA A 23 -11.89 22.08 1.72
CA ALA A 23 -13.31 22.41 1.76
C ALA A 23 -14.08 21.14 2.11
N LYS A 24 -14.89 21.19 3.18
CA LYS A 24 -15.82 20.10 3.51
C LYS A 24 -16.71 19.89 2.28
N GLY A 25 -16.57 18.74 1.63
CA GLY A 25 -17.38 18.42 0.45
C GLY A 25 -18.86 18.55 0.78
N LYS A 26 -19.64 19.15 -0.13
CA LYS A 26 -21.10 19.16 -0.01
C LYS A 26 -21.57 17.71 0.08
N THR A 27 -22.07 17.32 1.25
CA THR A 27 -22.68 16.00 1.44
C THR A 27 -24.06 16.07 0.82
N ILE A 28 -24.31 15.25 -0.20
CA ILE A 28 -25.62 15.12 -0.83
C ILE A 28 -26.30 13.92 -0.18
N GLU A 29 -27.40 14.15 0.52
CA GLU A 29 -28.23 13.08 1.06
C GLU A 29 -29.20 12.63 -0.04
N ILE A 30 -29.01 11.42 -0.56
CA ILE A 30 -29.88 10.85 -1.59
C ILE A 30 -30.88 9.92 -0.91
N ALA A 31 -32.17 10.27 -0.97
CA ALA A 31 -33.24 9.42 -0.46
C ALA A 31 -33.57 8.34 -1.51
N VAL A 32 -33.18 7.10 -1.23
CA VAL A 32 -33.41 5.97 -2.13
C VAL A 32 -34.39 5.00 -1.49
N PRO A 33 -35.57 4.78 -2.09
CA PRO A 33 -36.55 3.84 -1.56
C PRO A 33 -36.03 2.39 -1.72
N GLU A 34 -36.13 1.60 -0.65
CA GLU A 34 -35.66 0.19 -0.61
C GLU A 34 -36.49 -0.74 -1.52
N SER A 35 -37.71 -0.33 -1.87
CA SER A 35 -38.63 -1.07 -2.73
C SER A 35 -39.40 -0.11 -3.66
N GLY A 36 -39.55 -0.50 -4.92
CA GLY A 36 -40.27 0.26 -5.94
C GLY A 36 -39.85 -0.15 -7.35
N THR A 37 -40.67 0.19 -8.34
CA THR A 37 -40.32 0.03 -9.76
C THR A 37 -39.13 0.92 -10.11
N ALA A 38 -38.36 0.56 -11.15
CA ALA A 38 -37.19 1.35 -11.57
C ALA A 38 -37.53 2.83 -11.85
N ALA A 39 -38.76 3.11 -12.30
CA ALA A 39 -39.27 4.46 -12.54
C ALA A 39 -39.50 5.25 -11.24
N GLU A 40 -40.00 4.62 -10.18
CA GLU A 40 -40.22 5.26 -8.87
C GLU A 40 -38.90 5.58 -8.18
N VAL A 41 -37.93 4.66 -8.26
CA VAL A 41 -36.57 4.87 -7.75
C VAL A 41 -35.88 6.01 -8.50
N LYS A 42 -35.99 6.04 -9.85
CA LYS A 42 -35.45 7.13 -10.70
C LYS A 42 -36.05 8.49 -10.31
N LYS A 43 -37.36 8.55 -10.05
CA LYS A 43 -38.06 9.77 -9.63
C LYS A 43 -37.64 10.26 -8.23
N SER A 44 -37.49 9.35 -7.26
CA SER A 44 -37.04 9.69 -5.90
C SER A 44 -35.60 10.19 -5.87
N ILE A 45 -34.72 9.55 -6.64
CA ILE A 45 -33.31 9.94 -6.78
C ILE A 45 -33.22 11.33 -7.44
N GLY A 46 -33.98 11.58 -8.50
CA GLY A 46 -33.96 12.86 -9.19
C GLY A 46 -34.40 14.06 -8.35
N GLN A 47 -35.30 13.86 -7.38
CA GLN A 47 -35.68 14.91 -6.44
C GLN A 47 -34.56 15.32 -5.47
N SER A 48 -33.58 14.44 -5.26
CA SER A 48 -32.50 14.63 -4.28
C SER A 48 -31.19 15.12 -4.91
N ILE A 49 -31.05 15.06 -6.24
CA ILE A 49 -29.79 15.34 -6.96
C ILE A 49 -29.88 16.71 -7.67
N PRO A 50 -29.06 17.70 -7.27
CA PRO A 50 -28.95 18.95 -8.01
C PRO A 50 -28.45 18.71 -9.44
N GLY A 51 -29.12 19.30 -10.44
CA GLY A 51 -28.76 19.15 -11.87
C GLY A 51 -29.27 17.86 -12.52
N TRP A 52 -30.20 17.14 -11.87
CA TRP A 52 -30.77 15.90 -12.40
C TRP A 52 -31.46 16.08 -13.77
N ASP A 53 -32.17 17.20 -13.94
CA ASP A 53 -32.93 17.49 -15.15
C ASP A 53 -32.02 17.83 -16.35
N ASP A 54 -30.74 18.16 -16.12
CA ASP A 54 -29.75 18.42 -17.16
C ASP A 54 -29.10 17.12 -17.69
N LEU A 55 -29.32 15.98 -17.02
CA LEU A 55 -28.76 14.68 -17.39
C LEU A 55 -29.60 14.01 -18.48
N SER A 56 -28.92 13.35 -19.43
CA SER A 56 -29.58 12.47 -20.40
C SER A 56 -30.21 11.24 -19.71
N ASP A 57 -31.14 10.59 -20.39
CA ASP A 57 -31.78 9.37 -19.87
C ASP A 57 -30.79 8.24 -19.57
N ALA A 58 -29.69 8.16 -20.32
CA ALA A 58 -28.61 7.20 -20.08
C ALA A 58 -27.83 7.53 -18.80
N GLU A 59 -27.43 8.79 -18.62
CA GLU A 59 -26.72 9.26 -17.41
C GLU A 59 -27.58 9.12 -16.16
N GLN A 60 -28.88 9.45 -16.24
CA GLN A 60 -29.82 9.24 -15.14
C GLN A 60 -29.93 7.75 -14.78
N SER A 61 -29.93 6.85 -15.77
CA SER A 61 -29.98 5.40 -15.54
C SER A 61 -28.68 4.88 -14.91
N GLU A 62 -27.53 5.39 -15.35
CA GLU A 62 -26.23 5.09 -14.75
C GLU A 62 -26.18 5.52 -13.28
N VAL A 63 -26.66 6.72 -12.94
CA VAL A 63 -26.73 7.20 -11.55
C VAL A 63 -27.62 6.31 -10.69
N VAL A 64 -28.76 5.85 -11.21
CA VAL A 64 -29.64 4.90 -10.49
C VAL A 64 -28.91 3.59 -10.21
N GLU A 65 -28.21 3.03 -11.21
CA GLU A 65 -27.48 1.78 -11.04
C GLU A 65 -26.29 1.91 -10.07
N LEU A 66 -25.50 2.98 -10.19
CA LEU A 66 -24.40 3.27 -9.25
C LEU A 66 -24.92 3.46 -7.83
N THR A 67 -26.05 4.16 -7.66
CA THR A 67 -26.68 4.38 -6.37
C THR A 67 -27.14 3.05 -5.75
N ARG A 68 -27.81 2.20 -6.55
CA ARG A 68 -28.26 0.87 -6.09
C ARG A 68 -27.07 -0.03 -5.75
N ALA A 69 -26.02 -0.02 -6.57
CA ALA A 69 -24.80 -0.77 -6.31
C ALA A 69 -24.14 -0.31 -5.00
N HIS A 70 -24.09 1.01 -4.75
CA HIS A 70 -23.54 1.58 -3.52
C HIS A 70 -24.35 1.18 -2.28
N LEU A 71 -25.67 1.16 -2.35
CA LEU A 71 -26.53 0.72 -1.24
C LEU A 71 -26.36 -0.76 -0.89
N LYS A 72 -26.03 -1.60 -1.88
CA LYS A 72 -25.72 -3.01 -1.65
C LYS A 72 -24.35 -3.22 -1.01
N GLN A 73 -23.45 -2.24 -1.08
CA GLN A 73 -22.14 -2.33 -0.45
C GLN A 73 -22.25 -2.17 1.07
N ARG A 74 -21.27 -2.72 1.79
CA ARG A 74 -21.17 -2.54 3.23
C ARG A 74 -21.00 -1.06 3.55
N GLN A 75 -21.92 -0.50 4.33
CA GLN A 75 -21.79 0.87 4.81
C GLN A 75 -20.89 0.89 6.05
N PRO A 76 -19.69 1.51 5.96
CA PRO A 76 -18.76 1.54 7.08
C PRO A 76 -19.37 2.29 8.26
N VAL A 77 -18.94 1.90 9.47
CA VAL A 77 -19.29 2.66 10.66
C VAL A 77 -18.73 4.08 10.57
N LYS A 78 -19.54 5.05 10.99
CA LYS A 78 -19.10 6.43 11.17
C LYS A 78 -18.90 6.68 12.65
N VAL A 79 -17.81 7.36 12.99
CA VAL A 79 -17.48 7.78 14.34
C VAL A 79 -17.23 9.27 14.39
N THR A 80 -17.44 9.84 15.57
CA THR A 80 -17.06 11.21 15.93
C THR A 80 -15.91 11.15 16.92
N LEU A 81 -14.94 12.05 16.76
CA LEU A 81 -13.88 12.23 17.74
C LEU A 81 -14.18 13.45 18.60
N ASN A 82 -14.45 13.23 19.88
CA ASN A 82 -14.77 14.29 20.84
C ASN A 82 -13.53 14.59 21.70
N PRO A 83 -13.20 15.86 21.95
CA PRO A 83 -12.08 16.21 22.83
C PRO A 83 -12.39 15.77 24.27
N LYS A 84 -11.38 15.25 24.97
CA LYS A 84 -11.49 14.92 26.39
C LYS A 84 -10.92 16.04 27.29
N PRO A 85 -11.41 16.20 28.53
CA PRO A 85 -10.90 17.20 29.47
C PRO A 85 -9.44 17.01 29.89
N ASP A 86 -8.97 15.76 29.95
CA ASP A 86 -7.61 15.34 30.31
C ASP A 86 -6.61 15.42 29.15
N GLY A 87 -7.05 15.88 27.97
CA GLY A 87 -6.29 15.85 26.74
C GLY A 87 -6.52 14.57 25.94
N GLY A 88 -6.39 14.68 24.61
CA GLY A 88 -6.71 13.60 23.69
C GLY A 88 -8.18 13.56 23.27
N LYS A 89 -8.58 12.48 22.62
CA LYS A 89 -9.91 12.34 21.99
C LYS A 89 -10.59 11.05 22.44
N SER A 90 -11.90 11.09 22.61
CA SER A 90 -12.76 9.92 22.75
C SER A 90 -13.43 9.62 21.43
N ILE A 91 -13.73 8.34 21.19
CA ILE A 91 -14.42 7.86 20.00
C ILE A 91 -15.89 7.70 20.37
N GLY A 92 -16.76 8.47 19.73
CA GLY A 92 -18.21 8.30 19.77
C GLY A 92 -18.72 7.64 18.50
N ILE A 93 -19.71 6.76 18.61
CA ILE A 93 -20.35 6.14 17.45
C ILE A 93 -21.36 7.13 16.87
N ALA A 94 -21.27 7.40 15.56
CA ALA A 94 -22.25 8.23 14.87
C ALA A 94 -23.42 7.35 14.39
N GLY A 95 -24.64 7.70 14.80
CA GLY A 95 -25.85 6.99 14.38
C GLY A 95 -26.96 7.09 15.42
N LYS A 96 -28.18 6.73 15.02
CA LYS A 96 -29.34 6.72 15.92
C LYS A 96 -29.38 5.47 16.81
N CYS A 97 -28.79 4.36 16.36
CA CYS A 97 -28.74 3.09 17.07
C CYS A 97 -27.30 2.74 17.45
N GLU A 98 -26.97 2.83 18.74
CA GLU A 98 -25.64 2.52 19.26
C GLU A 98 -25.26 1.06 19.01
N THR A 99 -26.19 0.12 19.24
CA THR A 99 -25.99 -1.33 19.01
C THR A 99 -25.61 -1.61 17.56
N GLN A 100 -26.26 -0.96 16.60
CA GLN A 100 -25.92 -1.12 15.18
C GLN A 100 -24.49 -0.67 14.91
N GLY A 101 -24.05 0.45 15.48
CA GLY A 101 -22.69 0.93 15.31
C GLY A 101 -21.64 0.04 15.98
N LEU A 102 -21.94 -0.51 17.16
CA LEU A 102 -21.07 -1.50 17.83
C LEU A 102 -20.91 -2.78 17.00
N LEU A 103 -22.01 -3.32 16.48
CA LEU A 103 -21.98 -4.50 15.60
C LEU A 103 -21.21 -4.22 14.30
N LYS A 104 -21.36 -3.02 13.73
CA LYS A 104 -20.55 -2.60 12.57
C LYS A 104 -19.06 -2.52 12.92
N LEU A 105 -18.69 -1.97 14.08
CA LEU A 105 -17.28 -1.93 14.52
C LEU A 105 -16.70 -3.33 14.71
N GLN A 106 -17.43 -4.23 15.36
CA GLN A 106 -17.02 -5.63 15.50
C GLN A 106 -16.81 -6.29 14.14
N LYS A 107 -17.72 -6.04 13.19
CA LYS A 107 -17.59 -6.52 11.80
C LYS A 107 -16.36 -5.92 11.09
N THR A 108 -16.09 -4.62 11.26
CA THR A 108 -14.92 -3.95 10.67
C THR A 108 -13.61 -4.57 11.09
N PHE A 109 -13.47 -5.00 12.34
CA PHE A 109 -12.25 -5.62 12.83
C PHE A 109 -12.30 -7.16 12.84
N ALA A 110 -13.32 -7.77 12.22
CA ALA A 110 -13.58 -9.21 12.27
C ALA A 110 -13.45 -9.78 13.71
N ALA A 111 -14.01 -9.04 14.68
CA ALA A 111 -13.84 -9.29 16.09
C ALA A 111 -15.11 -9.83 16.75
N VAL A 112 -14.93 -10.79 17.66
CA VAL A 112 -16.01 -11.39 18.46
C VAL A 112 -16.26 -10.66 19.79
N SER A 113 -15.36 -9.75 20.17
CA SER A 113 -15.47 -8.92 21.38
C SER A 113 -14.96 -7.51 21.12
N MET A 114 -15.23 -6.59 22.05
CA MET A 114 -14.82 -5.18 21.92
C MET A 114 -13.35 -4.93 22.30
N ASP A 115 -12.68 -5.83 23.02
CA ASP A 115 -11.29 -5.61 23.45
C ASP A 115 -10.30 -5.39 22.28
N PRO A 116 -10.26 -6.27 21.26
CA PRO A 116 -9.40 -6.05 20.09
C PRO A 116 -9.83 -4.82 19.30
N VAL A 117 -11.14 -4.56 19.18
CA VAL A 117 -11.70 -3.36 18.54
C VAL A 117 -11.15 -2.11 19.23
N ASN A 118 -11.29 -2.02 20.55
CA ASN A 118 -10.83 -0.90 21.36
C ASN A 118 -9.31 -0.71 21.27
N ALA A 119 -8.55 -1.81 21.30
CA ALA A 119 -7.10 -1.74 21.16
C ALA A 119 -6.67 -1.20 19.79
N ARG A 120 -7.25 -1.73 18.69
CA ARG A 120 -6.94 -1.24 17.33
C ARG A 120 -7.39 0.21 17.13
N ALA A 121 -8.57 0.53 17.68
CA ALA A 121 -9.14 1.85 17.61
C ALA A 121 -8.25 2.91 18.29
N ASN A 122 -7.72 2.58 19.46
CA ASN A 122 -6.81 3.45 20.21
C ASN A 122 -5.45 3.59 19.53
N GLU A 123 -4.91 2.53 18.93
CA GLU A 123 -3.66 2.61 18.17
C GLU A 123 -3.77 3.50 16.94
N LEU A 124 -4.86 3.37 16.16
CA LEU A 124 -5.14 4.27 15.05
C LEU A 124 -5.25 5.71 15.52
N LEU A 125 -5.96 5.95 16.62
CA LEU A 125 -6.11 7.30 17.17
C LEU A 125 -4.76 7.88 17.62
N LYS A 126 -3.94 7.09 18.30
CA LYS A 126 -2.60 7.49 18.76
C LYS A 126 -1.68 7.80 17.58
N TYR A 127 -1.68 6.95 16.55
CA TYR A 127 -0.92 7.20 15.33
C TYR A 127 -1.36 8.51 14.66
N LEU A 128 -2.66 8.67 14.41
CA LEU A 128 -3.20 9.88 13.80
C LEU A 128 -2.89 11.13 14.62
N GLY A 129 -2.91 11.02 15.96
CA GLY A 129 -2.50 12.10 16.86
C GLY A 129 -1.03 12.47 16.70
N SER A 130 -0.14 11.48 16.61
CA SER A 130 1.30 11.71 16.44
C SER A 130 1.66 12.43 15.13
N VAL A 131 0.79 12.33 14.12
CA VAL A 131 0.98 12.98 12.81
C VAL A 131 0.04 14.18 12.58
N GLY A 132 -0.60 14.68 13.65
CA GLY A 132 -1.47 15.86 13.61
C GLY A 132 -2.73 15.70 12.76
N ALA A 133 -3.24 14.46 12.60
CA ALA A 133 -4.36 14.10 11.74
C ALA A 133 -5.47 13.36 12.48
N ASP A 134 -5.57 13.52 13.80
CA ASP A 134 -6.56 12.90 14.69
C ASP A 134 -7.95 13.56 14.58
N ASN A 135 -8.49 13.69 13.36
CA ASN A 135 -9.85 14.18 13.14
C ASN A 135 -10.79 13.04 12.68
N SER A 136 -12.09 13.26 12.85
CA SER A 136 -13.13 12.28 12.51
C SER A 136 -13.03 11.82 11.04
N ASP A 137 -12.70 12.71 10.11
CA ASP A 137 -12.65 12.37 8.68
C ASP A 137 -11.53 11.37 8.39
N ARG A 138 -10.33 11.62 8.92
CA ARG A 138 -9.17 10.73 8.77
C ARG A 138 -9.36 9.40 9.49
N TYR A 139 -10.01 9.42 10.65
CA TYR A 139 -10.33 8.20 11.38
C TYR A 139 -11.37 7.35 10.64
N ASN A 140 -12.44 7.98 10.15
CA ASN A 140 -13.48 7.33 9.35
C ASN A 140 -12.92 6.78 8.02
N ALA A 141 -11.92 7.44 7.43
CA ALA A 141 -11.22 6.91 6.25
C ALA A 141 -10.48 5.60 6.55
N ALA A 142 -9.83 5.51 7.71
CA ALA A 142 -9.17 4.28 8.16
C ALA A 142 -10.19 3.13 8.36
N LEU A 143 -11.30 3.40 9.07
CA LEU A 143 -12.36 2.40 9.27
C LEU A 143 -12.98 1.97 7.94
N SER A 144 -13.21 2.92 7.03
CA SER A 144 -13.76 2.63 5.71
C SER A 144 -12.83 1.75 4.87
N PHE A 145 -11.52 1.96 4.95
CA PHE A 145 -10.53 1.11 4.27
C PHE A 145 -10.51 -0.31 4.83
N ILE A 146 -10.57 -0.45 6.16
CA ILE A 146 -10.55 -1.78 6.78
C ILE A 146 -11.85 -2.52 6.46
N GLU A 147 -13.01 -1.89 6.59
CA GLU A 147 -14.31 -2.50 6.28
C GLU A 147 -14.40 -2.90 4.79
N SER A 148 -13.91 -2.06 3.88
CA SER A 148 -13.98 -2.34 2.43
C SER A 148 -13.13 -3.52 2.00
N MET A 149 -12.08 -3.84 2.77
CA MET A 149 -11.25 -5.01 2.53
C MET A 149 -11.90 -6.29 3.05
N GLU A 150 -12.97 -6.20 3.83
CA GLU A 150 -13.72 -7.33 4.39
C GLU A 150 -12.83 -8.38 5.08
N PRO A 151 -12.17 -8.03 6.21
CA PRO A 151 -11.33 -8.98 6.92
C PRO A 151 -12.14 -10.22 7.32
N ARG A 152 -11.53 -11.39 7.09
CA ARG A 152 -12.14 -12.70 7.43
C ARG A 152 -11.93 -13.10 8.88
N ASP A 153 -10.84 -12.61 9.46
CA ASP A 153 -10.41 -12.89 10.83
C ASP A 153 -9.61 -11.71 11.40
N GLN A 154 -9.24 -11.82 12.68
CA GLN A 154 -8.50 -10.77 13.37
C GLN A 154 -7.07 -10.59 12.87
N ALA A 155 -6.44 -11.62 12.29
CA ALA A 155 -5.10 -11.50 11.74
C ALA A 155 -5.13 -10.64 10.47
N GLU A 156 -6.12 -10.84 9.60
CA GLU A 156 -6.37 -9.94 8.46
C GLU A 156 -6.65 -8.52 8.94
N ALA A 157 -7.52 -8.34 9.95
CA ALA A 157 -7.84 -7.01 10.47
C ALA A 157 -6.60 -6.28 11.02
N LEU A 158 -5.73 -6.97 11.74
CA LEU A 158 -4.47 -6.41 12.24
C LEU A 158 -3.54 -5.99 11.09
N LEU A 159 -3.39 -6.85 10.08
CA LEU A 159 -2.59 -6.55 8.90
C LEU A 159 -3.14 -5.33 8.16
N LEU A 160 -4.46 -5.22 8.00
CA LEU A 160 -5.12 -4.08 7.36
C LEU A 160 -4.91 -2.76 8.10
N VAL A 161 -4.99 -2.76 9.43
CA VAL A 161 -4.64 -1.59 10.26
C VAL A 161 -3.20 -1.16 9.98
N GLN A 162 -2.27 -2.13 9.95
CA GLN A 162 -0.87 -1.84 9.65
C GLN A 162 -0.67 -1.34 8.22
N MET A 163 -1.38 -1.89 7.24
CA MET A 163 -1.34 -1.46 5.84
C MET A 163 -1.78 -0.01 5.68
N TYR A 164 -2.86 0.38 6.35
CA TYR A 164 -3.33 1.77 6.33
C TYR A 164 -2.27 2.72 6.89
N VAL A 165 -1.72 2.41 8.07
CA VAL A 165 -0.69 3.23 8.73
C VAL A 165 0.59 3.30 7.89
N THR A 166 1.00 2.17 7.29
CA THR A 166 2.18 2.10 6.42
C THR A 166 1.98 2.96 5.17
N HIS A 167 0.80 2.90 4.57
CA HIS A 167 0.44 3.73 3.41
C HIS A 167 0.44 5.22 3.76
N ASP A 168 -0.22 5.64 4.85
CA ASP A 168 -0.24 7.05 5.27
C ASP A 168 1.18 7.58 5.56
N ALA A 169 2.01 6.78 6.24
CA ALA A 169 3.42 7.11 6.47
C ALA A 169 4.22 7.23 5.15
N ALA A 170 3.99 6.35 4.18
CA ALA A 170 4.65 6.40 2.88
C ALA A 170 4.28 7.68 2.11
N ILE A 171 2.98 8.02 2.06
CA ILE A 171 2.50 9.25 1.39
C ILE A 171 3.08 10.50 2.06
N ARG A 172 3.19 10.53 3.39
CA ARG A 172 3.83 11.65 4.11
C ARG A 172 5.32 11.75 3.80
N ALA A 173 6.04 10.62 3.76
CA ALA A 173 7.45 10.61 3.38
C ALA A 173 7.65 11.11 1.94
N LEU A 174 6.79 10.69 1.00
CA LEU A 174 6.80 11.19 -0.38
C LEU A 174 6.47 12.68 -0.47
N SER A 175 5.49 13.15 0.31
CA SER A 175 5.16 14.58 0.37
C SER A 175 6.33 15.41 0.90
N GLN A 176 7.04 14.91 1.91
CA GLN A 176 8.19 15.60 2.47
C GLN A 176 9.41 15.55 1.56
N LEU A 177 9.58 14.46 0.80
CA LEU A 177 10.54 14.35 -0.29
C LEU A 177 10.27 15.40 -1.38
N GLY A 178 9.02 15.55 -1.82
CA GLY A 178 8.64 16.51 -2.86
C GLY A 178 8.88 17.99 -2.46
N SER A 179 8.91 18.26 -1.15
CA SER A 179 9.18 19.59 -0.59
C SER A 179 10.64 19.77 -0.11
N ALA A 180 11.53 18.79 -0.35
CA ALA A 180 12.90 18.84 0.16
C ALA A 180 13.80 19.72 -0.73
N GLU A 181 14.35 20.79 -0.16
CA GLU A 181 15.32 21.66 -0.84
C GLU A 181 16.77 21.19 -0.68
N TRP A 182 17.04 20.43 0.39
CA TRP A 182 18.38 19.98 0.74
C TRP A 182 18.58 18.49 0.43
N VAL A 183 19.69 18.15 -0.21
CA VAL A 183 19.96 16.80 -0.76
C VAL A 183 19.87 15.70 0.31
N PRO A 184 20.50 15.81 1.49
CA PRO A 184 20.36 14.78 2.53
C PRO A 184 18.93 14.61 3.06
N THR A 185 18.12 15.68 3.11
CA THR A 185 16.69 15.57 3.47
C THR A 185 15.94 14.77 2.42
N ALA A 186 16.18 15.06 1.13
CA ALA A 186 15.60 14.30 0.03
C ALA A 186 16.04 12.82 0.07
N GLN A 187 17.32 12.54 0.31
CA GLN A 187 17.82 11.17 0.45
C GLN A 187 17.18 10.43 1.64
N MET A 188 17.06 11.09 2.80
CA MET A 188 16.45 10.49 3.99
C MET A 188 14.99 10.09 3.73
N TYR A 189 14.16 11.02 3.23
CA TYR A 189 12.75 10.73 2.96
C TYR A 189 12.53 9.83 1.75
N GLY A 190 13.38 9.90 0.73
CA GLY A 190 13.37 8.97 -0.40
C GLY A 190 13.67 7.53 0.02
N ASN A 191 14.67 7.34 0.89
CA ASN A 191 14.98 6.02 1.45
C ASN A 191 13.85 5.50 2.35
N LEU A 192 13.26 6.36 3.18
CA LEU A 192 12.13 5.99 4.03
C LEU A 192 10.91 5.59 3.19
N ALA A 193 10.53 6.41 2.21
CA ALA A 193 9.42 6.14 1.31
C ALA A 193 9.61 4.82 0.56
N THR A 194 10.79 4.59 0.00
CA THR A 194 11.12 3.34 -0.71
C THR A 194 10.94 2.11 0.19
N LYS A 195 11.41 2.18 1.44
CA LYS A 195 11.25 1.08 2.41
C LYS A 195 9.78 0.83 2.75
N LEU A 196 9.00 1.88 3.00
CA LEU A 196 7.58 1.76 3.33
C LEU A 196 6.74 1.23 2.16
N LEU A 197 7.04 1.67 0.93
CA LEU A 197 6.38 1.17 -0.27
C LEU A 197 6.67 -0.33 -0.51
N ARG A 198 7.93 -0.76 -0.32
CA ARG A 198 8.29 -2.19 -0.38
C ARG A 198 7.57 -3.00 0.71
N THR A 199 7.48 -2.47 1.93
CA THR A 199 6.71 -3.10 3.01
C THR A 199 5.23 -3.20 2.63
N SER A 200 4.64 -2.15 2.06
CA SER A 200 3.24 -2.16 1.61
C SER A 200 2.98 -3.24 0.56
N GLN A 201 3.90 -3.44 -0.39
CA GLN A 201 3.84 -4.55 -1.34
C GLN A 201 3.88 -5.92 -0.64
N GLY A 202 4.79 -6.10 0.31
CA GLY A 202 4.89 -7.34 1.09
C GLY A 202 3.62 -7.62 1.93
N GLN A 203 2.99 -6.58 2.47
CA GLN A 203 1.71 -6.71 3.17
C GLN A 203 0.58 -7.12 2.23
N MET A 204 0.51 -6.56 1.01
CA MET A 204 -0.46 -6.99 -0.01
C MET A 204 -0.26 -8.45 -0.41
N GLU A 205 0.99 -8.89 -0.62
CA GLU A 205 1.30 -10.29 -0.92
C GLU A 205 0.94 -11.22 0.25
N THR A 206 1.20 -10.79 1.48
CA THR A 206 0.85 -11.53 2.70
C THR A 206 -0.67 -11.69 2.81
N LEU A 207 -1.44 -10.62 2.62
CA LEU A 207 -2.90 -10.68 2.62
C LEU A 207 -3.41 -11.63 1.53
N ALA A 208 -2.86 -11.54 0.31
CA ALA A 208 -3.23 -12.44 -0.78
C ALA A 208 -2.91 -13.91 -0.44
N ARG A 209 -1.77 -14.17 0.21
CA ARG A 209 -1.36 -15.52 0.66
C ARG A 209 -2.28 -16.07 1.75
N MET A 210 -2.62 -15.26 2.74
CA MET A 210 -3.60 -15.61 3.80
C MET A 210 -4.94 -16.00 3.17
N ARG A 211 -5.40 -15.25 2.15
CA ARG A 211 -6.67 -15.51 1.47
C ARG A 211 -6.68 -16.73 0.56
N ARG A 212 -5.52 -17.10 -0.01
CA ARG A 212 -5.33 -18.31 -0.82
C ARG A 212 -5.24 -19.59 0.01
N GLY A 213 -5.13 -19.51 1.35
CA GLY A 213 -5.20 -20.68 2.22
C GLY A 213 -4.01 -21.65 2.13
N GLY A 214 -2.84 -21.20 1.67
CA GLY A 214 -1.64 -22.04 1.65
C GLY A 214 -1.61 -23.13 0.56
N GLU A 215 -2.54 -23.12 -0.42
CA GLU A 215 -2.45 -23.99 -1.59
C GLU A 215 -1.22 -23.64 -2.44
N GLN A 216 -0.13 -24.38 -2.24
CA GLN A 216 0.91 -24.51 -3.24
C GLN A 216 0.50 -25.64 -4.18
N VAL A 217 0.03 -25.30 -5.38
CA VAL A 217 -0.22 -26.28 -6.44
C VAL A 217 1.13 -26.80 -6.94
N VAL A 218 1.68 -27.82 -6.29
CA VAL A 218 2.89 -28.50 -6.75
C VAL A 218 2.50 -29.44 -7.90
N ARG A 219 2.73 -29.02 -9.14
CA ARG A 219 2.58 -29.90 -10.32
C ARG A 219 3.81 -30.80 -10.43
N HIS A 220 3.69 -32.05 -10.00
CA HIS A 220 4.69 -33.08 -10.30
C HIS A 220 4.58 -33.47 -11.79
N VAL A 221 5.52 -33.01 -12.62
CA VAL A 221 5.70 -33.52 -13.98
C VAL A 221 6.73 -34.63 -13.93
N HIS A 222 6.31 -35.87 -14.18
CA HIS A 222 7.24 -36.99 -14.35
C HIS A 222 7.87 -36.88 -15.74
N VAL A 223 9.17 -36.59 -15.81
CA VAL A 223 9.94 -36.67 -17.05
C VAL A 223 10.60 -38.04 -17.07
N ASP A 224 10.14 -38.94 -17.94
CA ASP A 224 10.75 -40.25 -18.09
C ASP A 224 12.07 -40.10 -18.87
N ASN A 225 13.19 -40.48 -18.26
CA ASN A 225 14.55 -40.23 -18.77
C ASN A 225 15.01 -41.27 -19.81
N ARG A 226 14.08 -41.84 -20.58
CA ARG A 226 14.37 -42.82 -21.65
C ARG A 226 14.56 -42.15 -23.01
N GLY A 227 15.37 -41.09 -23.06
CA GLY A 227 16.00 -40.62 -24.30
C GLY A 227 15.17 -39.70 -25.21
N GLY A 228 14.20 -38.94 -24.70
CA GLY A 228 13.47 -37.93 -25.47
C GLY A 228 13.49 -36.57 -24.78
N GLN A 229 14.02 -35.55 -25.46
CA GLN A 229 14.06 -34.17 -24.96
C GLN A 229 12.63 -33.64 -24.76
N ALA A 230 12.23 -33.41 -23.50
CA ALA A 230 10.88 -32.93 -23.17
C ALA A 230 10.79 -31.40 -23.28
N VAL A 231 9.97 -30.90 -24.20
CA VAL A 231 9.58 -29.49 -24.26
C VAL A 231 8.36 -29.29 -23.38
N ILE A 232 8.47 -28.46 -22.33
CA ILE A 232 7.34 -28.09 -21.47
C ILE A 232 6.71 -26.83 -22.06
N ALA A 233 5.54 -26.96 -22.69
CA ALA A 233 4.73 -25.83 -23.14
C ALA A 233 3.32 -25.98 -22.55
N GLU A 234 2.78 -24.92 -21.93
CA GLU A 234 1.41 -24.92 -21.36
C GLU A 234 0.32 -25.06 -22.43
N ASN A 235 0.64 -24.80 -23.71
CA ASN A 235 -0.27 -24.98 -24.82
C ASN A 235 0.50 -25.41 -26.08
N VAL A 236 0.30 -26.63 -26.56
CA VAL A 236 0.84 -27.10 -27.84
C VAL A 236 -0.29 -27.07 -28.86
N HIS A 237 -0.28 -26.09 -29.77
CA HIS A 237 -1.16 -26.08 -30.93
C HIS A 237 -0.62 -27.06 -31.99
N THR A 238 -0.99 -28.33 -31.91
CA THR A 238 -0.78 -29.29 -33.02
C THR A 238 -1.91 -29.13 -34.04
N GLY A 239 -1.74 -28.16 -34.95
CA GLY A 239 -2.50 -28.10 -36.21
C GLY A 239 -1.87 -29.05 -37.24
N GLY A 240 -2.64 -30.04 -37.69
CA GLY A 240 -2.14 -31.13 -38.52
C GLY A 240 -2.00 -30.83 -40.02
N LYS A 241 -1.27 -31.77 -40.66
CA LYS A 241 -1.19 -32.15 -42.09
C LYS A 241 -0.51 -31.19 -43.09
N GLY A 242 0.54 -31.71 -43.70
CA GLY A 242 1.04 -31.22 -44.99
C GLY A 242 2.35 -31.88 -45.40
N ASN A 243 2.28 -33.14 -45.85
CA ASN A 243 3.39 -33.82 -46.52
C ASN A 243 3.67 -33.09 -47.84
N GLY A 244 4.74 -32.31 -47.91
CA GLY A 244 5.19 -31.61 -49.11
C GLY A 244 6.70 -31.66 -49.18
N LYS A 245 7.23 -32.41 -50.14
CA LYS A 245 8.64 -32.33 -50.53
C LYS A 245 8.98 -30.87 -50.81
N ILE A 246 10.00 -30.35 -50.13
CA ILE A 246 10.69 -29.13 -50.52
C ILE A 246 12.06 -29.60 -51.01
N ASP A 247 12.13 -29.85 -52.32
CA ASP A 247 13.35 -30.20 -53.05
C ASP A 247 14.22 -28.95 -53.24
N ASP A 248 14.70 -28.34 -52.15
CA ASP A 248 15.75 -27.31 -52.18
C ASP A 248 16.41 -27.14 -50.80
N GLN A 249 17.00 -28.22 -50.28
CA GLN A 249 17.97 -28.13 -49.19
C GLN A 249 19.38 -27.99 -49.77
N SER A 250 20.02 -26.84 -49.55
CA SER A 250 21.45 -26.68 -49.77
C SER A 250 22.23 -27.55 -48.79
N HIS A 251 22.82 -28.64 -49.29
CA HIS A 251 23.87 -29.36 -48.59
C HIS A 251 25.14 -28.50 -48.55
N ALA A 252 25.37 -27.84 -47.41
CA ALA A 252 26.66 -27.24 -47.12
C ALA A 252 27.10 -27.62 -45.71
N THR A 253 27.74 -28.79 -45.61
CA THR A 253 28.74 -29.03 -44.57
C THR A 253 29.96 -28.19 -44.93
N GLY A 254 30.05 -26.98 -44.37
CA GLY A 254 31.12 -26.02 -44.66
C GLY A 254 31.79 -25.53 -43.38
N ALA A 255 33.01 -26.03 -43.16
CA ALA A 255 34.13 -25.51 -42.38
C ALA A 255 33.87 -24.68 -41.11
N ALA A 256 34.47 -25.14 -40.01
CA ALA A 256 34.65 -24.44 -38.74
C ALA A 256 35.21 -23.02 -38.94
N GLY A 257 34.31 -22.04 -38.94
CA GLY A 257 34.64 -20.62 -38.85
C GLY A 257 34.82 -20.24 -37.39
N ILE A 258 36.02 -19.74 -37.07
CA ILE A 258 36.39 -19.13 -35.79
C ILE A 258 35.48 -17.91 -35.60
N GLY A 259 34.43 -18.05 -34.80
CA GLY A 259 33.68 -16.93 -34.23
C GLY A 259 34.44 -16.38 -33.02
N PRO A 260 34.37 -15.05 -32.75
CA PRO A 260 35.16 -14.43 -31.70
C PRO A 260 34.82 -15.02 -30.33
N ALA A 261 35.86 -15.33 -29.56
CA ALA A 261 35.73 -15.78 -28.18
C ALA A 261 34.88 -14.78 -27.39
N LEU A 262 33.82 -15.28 -26.76
CA LEU A 262 33.11 -14.59 -25.70
C LEU A 262 34.09 -14.23 -24.58
N LEU A 263 33.90 -13.07 -23.94
CA LEU A 263 34.72 -12.56 -22.84
C LEU A 263 34.95 -13.64 -21.77
N GLY A 264 36.16 -14.20 -21.78
CA GLY A 264 36.63 -15.14 -20.79
C GLY A 264 36.90 -14.45 -19.46
N ALA A 265 36.62 -15.19 -18.38
CA ALA A 265 37.12 -14.91 -17.06
C ALA A 265 38.63 -14.59 -17.10
N ASP A 266 39.02 -13.53 -16.40
CA ASP A 266 40.40 -13.13 -16.20
C ASP A 266 41.23 -14.33 -15.66
N PRO A 267 42.22 -14.84 -16.42
CA PRO A 267 43.02 -15.99 -16.01
C PRO A 267 44.02 -15.68 -14.88
N PHE A 268 44.12 -14.43 -14.41
CA PHE A 268 45.06 -13.99 -13.39
C PHE A 268 44.42 -13.36 -12.14
N GLY A 269 43.11 -13.53 -11.95
CA GLY A 269 42.42 -13.07 -10.74
C GLY A 269 42.75 -13.95 -9.52
N ASN A 270 43.41 -13.39 -8.51
CA ASN A 270 43.64 -14.03 -7.22
C ASN A 270 42.33 -14.64 -6.68
N GLY A 271 42.28 -15.96 -6.53
CA GLY A 271 41.13 -16.67 -6.00
C GLY A 271 40.75 -16.15 -4.61
N VAL A 272 39.45 -15.90 -4.38
CA VAL A 272 38.95 -15.55 -3.05
C VAL A 272 39.06 -16.77 -2.11
N PRO A 273 39.48 -16.59 -0.84
CA PRO A 273 39.68 -17.72 0.07
C PRO A 273 38.37 -18.46 0.35
N ILE A 274 38.45 -19.79 0.36
CA ILE A 274 37.37 -20.68 0.79
C ILE A 274 37.23 -20.56 2.31
N PRO A 275 36.04 -20.33 2.88
CA PRO A 275 35.87 -20.21 4.32
C PRO A 275 36.09 -21.56 5.02
N SER A 276 37.15 -21.66 5.84
CA SER A 276 37.38 -22.77 6.76
C SER A 276 36.86 -22.42 8.16
N ARG A 277 36.61 -23.44 9.00
CA ARG A 277 36.19 -23.28 10.41
C ARG A 277 37.36 -22.94 11.35
N GLU A 278 38.52 -22.60 10.80
CA GLU A 278 39.71 -22.25 11.56
C GLU A 278 39.71 -20.75 11.83
N ARG A 279 39.83 -20.37 13.11
CA ARG A 279 39.76 -18.98 13.55
C ARG A 279 40.92 -18.20 12.94
N ALA A 280 40.63 -17.09 12.25
CA ALA A 280 41.65 -16.19 11.75
C ALA A 280 42.52 -15.62 12.90
N GLU A 281 43.82 -15.51 12.65
CA GLU A 281 44.83 -15.02 13.58
C GLU A 281 44.50 -13.60 14.08
N ALA A 282 44.79 -13.30 15.35
CA ALA A 282 44.43 -12.02 15.95
C ALA A 282 45.23 -10.87 15.31
N VAL A 283 44.51 -9.97 14.64
CA VAL A 283 45.07 -8.74 14.06
C VAL A 283 45.66 -7.84 15.15
N PRO A 284 46.85 -7.26 14.94
CA PRO A 284 47.49 -6.39 15.93
C PRO A 284 46.69 -5.11 16.17
N TYR A 285 46.76 -4.61 17.41
CA TYR A 285 45.98 -3.50 17.93
C TYR A 285 46.37 -2.17 17.26
N ALA A 286 45.41 -1.49 16.62
CA ALA A 286 45.64 -0.28 15.82
C ALA A 286 45.89 1.02 16.61
N ARG A 287 46.27 0.95 17.90
CA ARG A 287 46.71 2.13 18.65
C ARG A 287 48.22 2.10 18.79
N GLY A 288 48.88 3.05 18.14
CA GLY A 288 50.31 3.28 18.24
C GLY A 288 50.77 3.36 19.69
N HIS A 289 51.81 2.62 19.98
CA HIS A 289 52.54 2.66 21.25
C HIS A 289 53.37 3.95 21.26
N GLU A 290 52.87 5.02 21.87
CA GLU A 290 53.73 6.15 22.24
C GLU A 290 54.55 5.73 23.46
N SER A 291 55.72 5.16 23.19
CA SER A 291 56.81 5.08 24.15
C SER A 291 57.48 6.45 24.21
N GLY A 292 57.11 7.26 25.20
CA GLY A 292 57.84 8.46 25.60
C GLY A 292 58.35 8.29 27.03
N CYS A 293 59.63 7.97 27.16
CA CYS A 293 60.36 7.90 28.42
C CYS A 293 61.06 9.24 28.69
N ALA A 294 61.25 9.54 29.98
CA ALA A 294 61.96 10.66 30.61
C ALA A 294 61.14 11.95 30.83
#